data_AF-A0A2H6IT10-F1
#
_entry.id   AF-A0A2H6IT10-F1
#
_cell.length_a   1.000
_cell.length_b   1.000
_cell.length_c   1.000
_cell.angle_alpha   90.00
_cell.angle_beta   90.00
_cell.angle_gamma   90.00
#
_symmetry.space_group_name_H-M   'P 1'
#
loop_
_entity.id
_entity.type
_entity.pdbx_description
1 polymer ?
#
loop_
_entity_poly.entity_id
_entity_poly.type
_entity_poly.pdbx_seq_one_letter_code
_entity_poly.pdbx_strand_id
1 'polypeptide(L)' 'MEHKCLNCGVAGEEVILLSCIYRGEPLYVCLKCLPVLVQSAQA' A
#
# COMPACT_ATOMS: atom_id res chain seq x y z
N MET A 1 8.01 7.70 -12.92
CA MET A 1 6.78 6.92 -12.65
C MET A 1 6.43 7.17 -11.20
N GLU A 2 5.30 7.80 -10.92
CA GLU A 2 4.86 8.03 -9.54
C GLU A 2 4.28 6.74 -8.96
N HIS A 3 4.82 6.30 -7.83
CA HIS A 3 4.25 5.20 -7.06
C HIS A 3 3.07 5.72 -6.24
N LYS A 4 1.99 4.92 -6.18
CA LYS A 4 0.76 5.26 -5.47
C LYS A 4 0.36 4.13 -4.53
N CYS A 5 -0.26 4.49 -3.41
CA CYS A 5 -0.83 3.50 -2.50
C CYS A 5 -1.93 2.70 -3.20
N LEU A 6 -1.82 1.36 -3.16
CA LEU A 6 -2.78 0.43 -3.75
C LEU A 6 -4.20 0.57 -3.17
N ASN A 7 -4.32 1.06 -1.93
CA ASN A 7 -5.60 1.17 -1.23
C ASN A 7 -6.26 2.55 -1.37
N CYS A 8 -5.50 3.64 -1.20
CA CYS A 8 -6.07 5.00 -1.20
C CYS A 8 -5.59 5.91 -2.34
N GLY A 9 -4.65 5.45 -3.19
CA GLY A 9 -4.19 6.19 -4.36
C GLY A 9 -3.24 7.36 -4.10
N VAL A 10 -2.92 7.69 -2.83
CA VAL A 10 -1.98 8.78 -2.49
C VAL A 10 -0.60 8.53 -3.10
N ALA A 11 0.03 9.60 -3.59
CA ALA A 11 1.35 9.55 -4.21
C ALA A 11 2.47 9.47 -3.17
N GLY A 12 3.60 8.85 -3.54
CA GLY A 12 4.80 8.76 -2.69
C GLY A 12 5.48 10.10 -2.41
N GLU A 13 5.08 11.18 -3.08
CA GLU A 13 5.55 12.54 -2.83
C GLU A 13 4.95 13.12 -1.54
N GLU A 14 3.75 12.65 -1.15
CA GLU A 14 3.01 13.15 0.01
C GLU A 14 3.17 12.24 1.24
N VAL A 15 3.53 10.96 1.04
CA VAL A 15 3.63 9.95 2.11
C VAL A 15 4.69 8.89 1.86
N ILE A 16 5.13 8.24 2.94
CA ILE A 16 5.96 7.04 2.86
C ILE A 16 5.12 5.87 2.33
N LEU A 17 5.64 5.23 1.28
CA LEU A 17 5.11 4.01 0.69
C LEU A 17 6.03 2.83 1.01
N LEU A 18 5.45 1.72 1.42
CA LEU A 18 6.11 0.43 1.58
C LEU A 18 5.84 -0.43 0.36
N SER A 19 6.84 -1.16 -0.12
CA SER A 19 6.65 -2.16 -1.17
C SER A 19 5.95 -3.40 -0.62
N CYS A 20 5.13 -4.02 -1.46
CA CYS A 20 4.46 -5.28 -1.15
C CYS A 20 4.23 -6.08 -2.45
N ILE A 21 3.99 -7.38 -2.32
CA ILE A 21 3.52 -8.22 -3.43
C ILE A 21 2.05 -8.51 -3.21
N TYR A 22 1.20 -8.14 -4.16
CA TYR A 22 -0.23 -8.45 -4.12
C TYR A 22 -0.63 -9.15 -5.42
N ARG A 23 -1.16 -10.37 -5.29
CA ARG A 23 -1.53 -11.23 -6.44
C ARG A 23 -0.38 -11.45 -7.43
N GLY A 24 0.86 -11.49 -6.95
CA GLY A 24 2.06 -11.66 -7.76
C GLY A 24 2.63 -10.37 -8.35
N GLU A 25 1.93 -9.24 -8.21
CA GLU A 25 2.38 -7.95 -8.72
C GLU A 25 3.09 -7.11 -7.65
N PRO A 26 4.23 -6.48 -7.96
CA PRO A 26 4.88 -5.53 -7.07
C PRO A 26 4.09 -4.23 -7.00
N LEU A 27 3.54 -3.93 -5.82
CA LEU A 27 2.74 -2.74 -5.54
C LEU A 27 3.27 -1.99 -4.30
N TYR A 28 2.60 -0.90 -3.95
CA TYR A 28 2.95 -0.03 -2.84
C TYR A 28 1.77 0.23 -1.93
N VAL A 29 1.98 0.30 -0.62
CA VAL A 29 0.95 0.68 0.36
C VAL A 29 1.50 1.74 1.31
N CYS A 30 0.70 2.75 1.64
CA CYS A 30 1.10 3.76 2.62
C CYS A 30 0.93 3.26 4.07
N LEU A 31 1.69 3.85 5.00
CA LEU A 31 1.62 3.51 6.42
C LEU A 31 0.24 3.70 7.05
N LYS A 32 -0.61 4.58 6.50
CA LYS A 32 -1.98 4.77 6.98
C LYS A 32 -2.90 3.60 6.61
N CYS A 33 -2.67 2.96 5.46
CA CYS A 33 -3.52 1.86 4.97
C CYS A 33 -2.99 0.48 5.37
N LEU A 34 -1.70 0.35 5.68
CA LEU A 34 -1.11 -0.93 6.08
C LEU A 34 -1.84 -1.62 7.25
N PRO A 35 -2.18 -0.95 8.37
CA PRO A 35 -2.84 -1.61 9.49
C PRO A 35 -4.19 -2.21 9.12
N VAL A 36 -4.97 -1.50 8.29
CA VAL A 36 -6.28 -1.96 7.81
C VAL A 36 -6.14 -3.27 7.05
N LEU A 37 -5.15 -3.36 6.15
CA LEU A 37 -4.89 -4.58 5.38
C LEU A 37 -4.39 -5.74 6.24
N VAL A 38 -3.53 -5.48 7.24
CA VAL A 38 -3.03 -6.53 8.15
C VAL A 38 -4.14 -7.07 9.04
N GLN A 39 -5.04 -6.21 9.51
CA GLN A 39 -6.15 -6.62 10.38
C GLN A 39 -7.25 -7.36 9.61
N SER A 40 -7.50 -7.01 8.35
CA SER A 40 -8.50 -7.68 7.51
C SER A 40 -8.02 -8.99 6.87
N ALA A 41 -6.72 -9.30 6.97
CA ALA A 41 -6.16 -10.59 6.55
C ALA A 41 -6.38 -11.73 7.58
N GLN A 42 -6.97 -11.44 8.75
CA GLN A 42 -7.36 -12.43 9.73
C GLN A 42 -8.85 -12.77 9.59
N ALA A 43 -9.19 -13.63 8.63
CA ALA A 43 -10.48 -14.31 8.52
C ALA A 43 -10.32 -15.64 7.79
#